data_AF-A0A0M1JBU0-F1
#
_entry.id   AF-A0A0M1JBU0-F1
#
_cell.length_a   1.000
_cell.length_b   1.000
_cell.length_c   1.000
_cell.angle_alpha   90.00
_cell.angle_beta   90.00
_cell.angle_gamma   90.00
#
_symmetry.space_group_name_H-M   'P 1'
#
loop_
_entity.id
_entity.type
_entity.pdbx_description
1 polymer ?
#
loop_
_entity_poly.entity_id
_entity_poly.type
_entity_poly.pdbx_seq_one_letter_code
_entity_poly.pdbx_strand_id
1 'polypeptide(L)'
;MKETLTEMMIAMMPAMLPMVWAGAIILGVGLIVLVLNNPRPTLTFSGIVILILGIFFVAAQFMGQWLSMTPAINFGDPTKFEFILVPFWQIGAADIIAGIFLLVARKWV
;
A
#
# COMPACT_ATOMS: atom_id res chain seq x y z
N MET A 1 2.00 -6.93 26.33
CA MET A 1 2.07 -5.89 25.27
C MET A 1 2.53 -6.46 23.94
N LYS A 2 3.71 -7.09 23.81
CA LYS A 2 4.16 -7.69 22.54
C LYS A 2 3.22 -8.78 22.01
N GLU A 3 2.71 -9.62 22.91
CA GLU A 3 1.74 -10.68 22.59
C GLU A 3 0.44 -10.10 21.99
N THR A 4 -0.18 -9.13 22.68
CA THR A 4 -1.35 -8.41 22.18
C THR A 4 -1.11 -7.75 20.81
N LEU A 5 0.06 -7.14 20.61
CA LEU A 5 0.42 -6.53 19.31
C LEU A 5 0.60 -7.59 18.21
N THR A 6 1.12 -8.76 18.56
CA THR A 6 1.28 -9.88 17.63
C THR A 6 -0.08 -10.44 17.22
N GLU A 7 -1.00 -10.63 18.17
CA GLU A 7 -2.38 -11.04 17.90
C GLU A 7 -3.09 -10.04 16.98
N MET A 8 -2.93 -8.73 17.23
CA MET A 8 -3.47 -7.69 16.36
C MET A 8 -2.89 -7.77 14.94
N MET A 9 -1.58 -7.94 14.80
CA MET A 9 -0.95 -8.09 13.47
C MET A 9 -1.49 -9.33 12.74
N ILE A 10 -1.64 -10.45 13.43
CA ILE A 10 -2.20 -11.68 12.86
C ILE A 10 -3.64 -11.46 12.41
N ALA A 11 -4.47 -10.81 13.24
CA ALA A 11 -5.85 -10.50 12.91
C ALA A 11 -5.99 -9.56 11.69
N MET A 12 -5.00 -8.70 11.45
CA MET A 12 -4.99 -7.79 10.30
C MET A 12 -4.45 -8.42 9.01
N MET A 13 -3.69 -9.53 9.07
CA MET A 13 -3.09 -10.16 7.89
C MET A 13 -4.09 -10.44 6.75
N PRO A 14 -5.31 -10.96 6.98
CA PRO A 14 -6.27 -11.22 5.90
C PRO A 14 -6.73 -9.94 5.17
N ALA A 15 -6.68 -8.79 5.83
CA ALA A 15 -7.07 -7.50 5.26
C ALA A 15 -5.95 -6.84 4.44
N MET A 16 -4.69 -7.25 4.62
CA MET A 16 -3.54 -6.61 3.97
C MET A 16 -3.57 -6.73 2.45
N LEU A 17 -3.92 -7.90 1.91
CA LEU A 17 -4.00 -8.10 0.47
C LEU A 17 -5.14 -7.27 -0.18
N PRO A 18 -6.38 -7.27 0.37
CA PRO A 18 -7.42 -6.33 -0.06
C PRO A 18 -6.99 -4.86 0.00
N MET A 19 -6.24 -4.44 1.02
CA MET A 19 -5.73 -3.07 1.12
C MET A 19 -4.77 -2.72 -0.02
N VAL A 20 -3.88 -3.63 -0.43
CA VAL A 20 -3.01 -3.40 -1.60
C VAL A 20 -3.85 -3.20 -2.86
N TRP A 21 -4.85 -4.05 -3.08
CA TRP A 21 -5.72 -3.92 -4.25
C TRP A 21 -6.53 -2.63 -4.23
N ALA A 22 -7.01 -2.20 -3.06
CA ALA A 22 -7.65 -0.90 -2.90
C ALA A 22 -6.69 0.25 -3.27
N GLY A 23 -5.44 0.20 -2.80
CA GLY A 23 -4.39 1.13 -3.20
C GLY A 23 -4.18 1.13 -4.72
N ALA A 24 -3.99 -0.04 -5.33
CA ALA A 24 -3.80 -0.16 -6.78
C ALA A 24 -4.97 0.44 -7.58
N ILE A 25 -6.21 0.22 -7.15
CA ILE A 25 -7.41 0.79 -7.79
C ILE A 25 -7.41 2.32 -7.67
N ILE A 26 -7.15 2.86 -6.48
CA ILE A 26 -7.12 4.31 -6.23
C ILE A 26 -6.01 4.99 -7.05
N LEU A 27 -4.85 4.34 -7.15
CA LEU A 27 -3.75 4.79 -8.00
C LEU A 27 -4.17 4.79 -9.47
N GLY A 28 -4.81 3.71 -9.94
CA GLY A 28 -5.35 3.62 -11.31
C GLY A 28 -6.33 4.75 -11.62
N VAL A 29 -7.27 5.04 -10.71
CA VAL A 29 -8.18 6.18 -10.84
C VAL A 29 -7.42 7.50 -10.91
N GLY A 30 -6.42 7.69 -10.05
CA GLY A 30 -5.57 8.88 -10.06
C GLY A 30 -4.84 9.07 -11.40
N LEU A 31 -4.28 7.99 -11.96
CA LEU A 31 -3.59 8.02 -13.26
C LEU A 31 -4.56 8.31 -14.42
N ILE A 32 -5.77 7.73 -14.41
CA ILE A 32 -6.79 8.01 -15.44
C ILE A 32 -7.18 9.49 -15.40
N VAL A 33 -7.44 10.04 -14.21
CA VAL A 33 -7.78 11.45 -14.03
C VAL A 33 -6.64 12.36 -14.50
N LEU A 34 -5.39 11.96 -14.25
CA LEU A 34 -4.19 12.68 -14.68
C LEU A 34 -4.15 12.75 -16.22
N VAL A 35 -4.37 11.62 -16.90
CA VAL A 35 -4.35 11.54 -18.37
C VAL A 35 -5.51 12.32 -19.00
N LEU A 36 -6.68 12.32 -18.37
CA LEU A 36 -7.87 13.05 -18.85
C LEU A 36 -7.81 14.56 -18.58
N ASN A 37 -6.71 15.07 -18.01
CA ASN A 37 -6.53 16.46 -17.61
C ASN A 37 -7.71 17.01 -16.78
N ASN A 38 -8.23 16.16 -15.87
CA ASN A 38 -9.47 16.38 -15.12
C ASN A 38 -9.16 16.86 -13.68
N PRO A 39 -10.14 17.02 -12.75
CA PRO A 39 -10.02 18.02 -11.70
C PRO A 39 -8.98 17.67 -10.61
N ARG A 40 -8.23 18.71 -10.22
CA ARG A 40 -7.21 18.72 -9.15
C ARG A 40 -7.60 18.08 -7.80
N PRO A 41 -8.87 18.12 -7.32
CA PRO A 41 -9.25 17.51 -6.05
C PRO A 41 -9.09 15.99 -6.07
N THR A 42 -9.46 15.33 -7.16
CA THR A 42 -9.38 13.86 -7.26
C THR A 42 -7.93 13.39 -7.28
N LEU A 43 -7.05 14.06 -8.03
CA LEU A 43 -5.61 13.78 -8.01
C LEU A 43 -5.00 13.97 -6.62
N THR A 44 -5.43 15.02 -5.92
CA THR A 44 -4.99 15.30 -4.55
C THR A 44 -5.46 14.22 -3.59
N PHE A 45 -6.73 13.84 -3.67
CA PHE A 45 -7.31 12.81 -2.82
C PHE A 45 -6.63 11.45 -3.06
N SER A 46 -6.53 11.01 -4.31
CA SER A 46 -5.82 9.77 -4.67
C SER A 46 -4.37 9.81 -4.19
N GLY A 47 -3.64 10.90 -4.46
CA GLY A 47 -2.25 11.06 -4.02
C GLY A 47 -2.08 10.97 -2.51
N ILE A 48 -2.95 11.61 -1.72
CA ILE A 48 -2.91 11.56 -0.24
C ILE A 48 -3.23 10.15 0.27
N VAL A 49 -4.29 9.51 -0.24
CA VAL A 49 -4.69 8.18 0.24
C VAL A 49 -3.59 7.15 -0.05
N ILE A 50 -3.03 7.18 -1.26
CA ILE A 50 -1.90 6.31 -1.63
C ILE A 50 -0.68 6.58 -0.75
N LEU A 51 -0.37 7.84 -0.48
CA LEU A 51 0.74 8.18 0.42
C LEU A 51 0.53 7.66 1.84
N ILE A 52 -0.69 7.77 2.38
CA ILE A 52 -1.05 7.24 3.71
C ILE A 52 -0.91 5.72 3.74
N LEU A 53 -1.40 5.01 2.71
CA LEU A 53 -1.24 3.56 2.59
C LEU A 53 0.24 3.18 2.54
N GLY A 54 1.05 3.90 1.77
CA GLY A 54 2.47 3.63 1.68
C GLY A 54 3.20 3.79 3.01
N ILE A 55 2.91 4.89 3.75
CA ILE A 55 3.43 5.10 5.11
C ILE A 55 2.99 3.98 6.05
N PHE A 56 1.72 3.56 5.97
CA PHE A 56 1.19 2.47 6.78
C PHE A 56 1.94 1.15 6.54
N PHE A 57 2.19 0.77 5.28
CA PHE A 57 2.94 -0.46 4.97
C PHE A 57 4.39 -0.43 5.46
N VAL A 58 5.08 0.72 5.34
CA VAL A 58 6.43 0.88 5.89
C VAL A 58 6.42 0.79 7.41
N ALA A 59 5.45 1.43 8.08
CA ALA A 59 5.29 1.34 9.53
C ALA A 59 4.99 -0.11 9.98
N ALA A 60 4.12 -0.82 9.26
CA ALA A 60 3.80 -2.21 9.54
C ALA A 60 5.02 -3.13 9.35
N GLN A 61 5.88 -2.88 8.36
CA GLN A 61 7.17 -3.58 8.22
C GLN A 61 8.02 -3.39 9.48
N PHE A 62 8.21 -2.15 9.91
CA PHE A 62 9.06 -1.82 11.06
C PHE A 62 8.51 -2.45 12.35
N MET A 63 7.20 -2.37 12.57
CA MET A 63 6.54 -3.00 13.71
C MET A 63 6.71 -4.52 13.70
N GLY A 64 6.56 -5.16 12.55
CA GLY A 64 6.80 -6.60 12.42
C GLY A 64 8.23 -6.98 12.75
N GLN A 65 9.21 -6.24 12.23
CA GLN A 65 10.62 -6.47 12.55
C GLN A 65 10.92 -6.31 14.05
N TRP A 66 10.31 -5.32 14.71
CA TRP A 66 10.44 -5.13 16.17
C TRP A 66 9.84 -6.27 16.99
N LEU A 67 8.86 -6.97 16.44
CA LEU A 67 8.24 -8.18 16.99
C LEU A 67 8.91 -9.47 16.50
N SER A 68 10.06 -9.37 15.82
CA SER A 68 10.79 -10.50 15.23
C SER A 68 9.97 -11.30 14.18
N MET A 69 9.02 -10.64 13.53
CA MET A 69 8.25 -11.17 12.41
C MET A 69 8.83 -10.67 11.08
N THR A 70 8.53 -11.38 9.98
CA THR A 70 8.89 -10.97 8.62
C THR A 70 7.62 -10.67 7.81
N PRO A 71 7.05 -9.45 7.89
CA PRO A 71 5.83 -9.10 7.18
C PRO A 71 6.02 -9.16 5.66
N ALA A 72 5.18 -9.95 4.99
CA ALA A 72 5.14 -10.06 3.55
C ALA A 72 3.72 -10.43 3.09
N ILE A 73 3.38 -10.05 1.86
CA ILE A 73 2.14 -10.45 1.20
C ILE A 73 2.46 -11.55 0.20
N ASN A 74 1.68 -12.63 0.23
CA ASN A 74 1.75 -13.67 -0.79
C ASN A 74 0.86 -13.30 -1.98
N PHE A 75 1.47 -13.06 -3.14
CA PHE A 75 0.79 -12.86 -4.42
C PHE A 75 0.71 -14.13 -5.26
N GLY A 76 1.26 -15.25 -4.80
CA GLY A 76 1.21 -16.53 -5.49
C GLY A 76 -0.15 -17.23 -5.33
N ASP A 77 -0.41 -18.21 -6.20
CA ASP A 77 -1.62 -19.02 -6.16
C ASP A 77 -1.47 -20.18 -5.15
N PRO A 78 -2.20 -20.15 -4.01
CA PRO A 78 -2.12 -21.21 -3.01
C PRO A 78 -2.64 -22.54 -3.52
N THR A 79 -3.48 -22.56 -4.57
CA THR A 79 -3.98 -23.81 -5.18
C THR A 79 -2.91 -24.52 -6.02
N LYS A 80 -1.83 -23.80 -6.37
CA LYS A 80 -0.69 -24.31 -7.16
C LYS A 80 0.62 -24.37 -6.36
N PHE A 81 0.57 -24.14 -5.06
CA PHE A 81 1.75 -24.04 -4.19
C PHE A 81 2.76 -22.97 -4.65
N GLU A 82 2.29 -21.91 -5.30
CA GLU A 82 3.12 -20.78 -5.69
C GLU A 82 3.17 -19.75 -4.55
N PHE A 83 4.38 -19.34 -4.16
CA PHE A 83 4.60 -18.36 -3.10
C PHE A 83 5.43 -17.19 -3.63
N ILE A 84 4.76 -16.06 -3.87
CA ILE A 84 5.39 -14.82 -4.29
C ILE A 84 5.28 -13.86 -3.10
N LEU A 85 6.22 -13.97 -2.18
CA LEU A 85 6.26 -13.16 -0.97
C LEU A 85 6.92 -11.82 -1.25
N VAL A 86 6.13 -10.74 -1.20
CA VAL A 86 6.61 -9.37 -1.35
C VAL A 86 6.63 -8.71 0.02
N PRO A 87 7.80 -8.24 0.50
CA PRO A 87 7.91 -7.52 1.76
C PRO A 87 7.07 -6.24 1.78
N PHE A 88 6.48 -5.91 2.93
CA PHE A 88 5.62 -4.72 3.07
C PHE A 88 6.35 -3.42 2.72
N TRP A 89 7.65 -3.32 3.01
CA TRP A 89 8.41 -2.11 2.67
C TRP A 89 8.47 -1.84 1.16
N GLN A 90 8.48 -2.87 0.31
CA GLN A 90 8.50 -2.69 -1.14
C GLN A 90 7.19 -2.09 -1.63
N ILE A 91 6.07 -2.60 -1.11
CA ILE A 91 4.71 -2.11 -1.37
C ILE A 91 4.61 -0.66 -0.89
N GLY A 92 5.03 -0.41 0.36
CA GLY A 92 4.97 0.91 0.95
C GLY A 92 5.82 1.94 0.22
N ALA A 93 7.04 1.56 -0.22
CA ALA A 93 7.90 2.44 -1.01
C ALA A 93 7.29 2.76 -2.38
N ALA A 94 6.72 1.76 -3.06
CA ALA A 94 6.03 1.97 -4.34
C ALA A 94 4.85 2.93 -4.20
N ASP A 95 4.03 2.75 -3.16
CA ASP A 95 2.89 3.63 -2.87
C ASP A 95 3.36 5.05 -2.52
N ILE A 96 4.39 5.22 -1.68
CA ILE A 96 4.93 6.55 -1.36
C ILE A 96 5.38 7.28 -2.63
N ILE A 97 6.15 6.60 -3.49
CA ILE A 97 6.63 7.17 -4.75
C ILE A 97 5.45 7.57 -5.64
N ALA A 98 4.46 6.67 -5.80
CA ALA A 98 3.29 6.91 -6.62
C ALA A 98 2.41 8.06 -6.08
N GLY A 99 2.21 8.12 -4.77
CA GLY A 99 1.45 9.19 -4.11
C GLY A 99 2.12 10.56 -4.27
N ILE A 100 3.44 10.64 -4.05
CA ILE A 100 4.22 11.86 -4.30
C ILE A 100 4.13 12.26 -5.78
N PHE A 101 4.26 11.30 -6.70
CA PHE A 101 4.15 11.56 -8.12
C PHE A 101 2.80 12.20 -8.47
N LEU A 102 1.67 11.64 -8.01
CA LEU A 102 0.34 12.24 -8.25
C LEU A 102 0.23 13.67 -7.67
N LEU A 103 0.76 13.89 -6.46
CA LEU A 103 0.74 15.20 -5.78
C LEU A 103 1.63 16.25 -6.43
N VAL A 104 2.67 15.84 -7.14
CA VAL A 104 3.51 16.73 -7.95
C VAL A 104 2.90 16.93 -9.33
N ALA A 105 2.43 15.86 -9.97
CA ALA A 105 1.85 15.85 -11.31
C ALA A 105 0.64 16.78 -11.42
N ARG A 106 -0.19 16.89 -10.38
CA ARG A 106 -1.34 17.82 -10.35
C ARG A 106 -1.00 19.31 -10.56
N LYS A 107 0.28 19.71 -10.44
CA LYS A 107 0.71 21.09 -10.71
C LYS A 107 0.76 21.41 -12.21
N TRP A 108 0.79 20.38 -13.04
CA TRP A 108 0.96 20.46 -14.50
C TRP A 108 -0.36 20.27 -15.26
N VAL A 109 -1.47 20.15 -14.52
CA VAL A 109 -2.84 19.87 -14.99
C VAL A 109 -3.76 20.97 -14.47
#